data_AF-A0A1Z4BW17-F1
#
_entry.id   AF-A0A1Z4BW17-F1
#
_cell.length_a   1.000
_cell.length_b   1.000
_cell.length_c   1.000
_cell.angle_alpha   90.00
_cell.angle_beta   90.00
_cell.angle_gamma   90.00
#
_symmetry.space_group_name_H-M   'P 1'
#
loop_
_entity.id
_entity.type
_entity.pdbx_description
1 polymer ?
#
loop_
_entity_poly.entity_id
_entity_poly.type
_entity_poly.pdbx_seq_one_letter_code
_entity_poly.pdbx_strand_id
1 'polypeptide(L)'
;MNSDIELLDALKGYLGYKTDVQLADYLKLTRHAIYKIRANEVKLGNLQRLKILDKLGYLSAVSFIQSLAPKYLAEVIAEKIQDHAAIIALADIKDGESPEADAQLLALVKKLIKSDTDEELANLIGLKRTSLSMVRKAKARFGLYPRLKILKLLDPNINLDDFEKALESSDELLKLVKEFFKNAANTQDDKELTLKS
;
A
#
# COMPACT_ATOMS: atom_id res chain seq x y z
N MET A 1 -14.72 18.13 13.65
CA MET A 1 -13.48 18.48 12.93
C MET A 1 -13.23 17.36 11.93
N ASN A 2 -12.89 17.65 10.68
CA ASN A 2 -12.75 16.61 9.64
C ASN A 2 -11.31 16.07 9.64
N SER A 3 -11.16 14.79 9.96
CA SER A 3 -9.89 14.09 10.10
C SER A 3 -9.03 14.12 8.84
N ASP A 4 -9.64 14.15 7.65
CA ASP A 4 -8.91 14.30 6.38
C ASP A 4 -8.25 15.68 6.25
N ILE A 5 -8.92 16.74 6.72
CA ILE A 5 -8.36 18.10 6.67
C ILE A 5 -7.19 18.22 7.65
N GLU A 6 -7.40 17.74 8.88
CA GLU A 6 -6.33 17.71 9.90
C GLU A 6 -5.13 16.88 9.45
N LEU A 7 -5.37 15.77 8.75
CA LEU A 7 -4.32 14.95 8.16
C LEU A 7 -3.52 15.70 7.09
N LEU A 8 -4.19 16.43 6.18
CA LEU A 8 -3.49 17.24 5.18
C LEU A 8 -2.65 18.34 5.84
N ASP A 9 -3.17 19.00 6.88
CA ASP A 9 -2.45 20.06 7.58
C ASP A 9 -1.26 19.51 8.39
N ALA A 10 -1.42 18.36 9.06
CA ALA A 10 -0.33 17.68 9.75
C ALA A 10 0.79 17.27 8.77
N LEU A 11 0.44 16.68 7.63
CA LEU A 11 1.40 16.30 6.59
C LEU A 11 2.11 17.52 6.00
N LYS A 12 1.37 18.59 5.73
CA LYS A 12 1.93 19.84 5.20
C LYS A 12 2.95 20.45 6.14
N GLY A 13 2.64 20.53 7.43
CA GLY A 13 3.53 21.05 8.46
C GLY A 13 4.81 20.23 8.58
N TYR A 14 4.68 18.91 8.71
CA TYR A 14 5.83 18.03 8.93
C TYR A 14 6.74 17.88 7.69
N LEU A 15 6.15 17.75 6.50
CA LEU A 15 6.92 17.61 5.26
C LEU A 15 7.49 18.95 4.77
N GLY A 16 7.25 20.05 5.49
CA GLY A 16 7.75 21.39 5.15
C GLY A 16 7.11 21.98 3.89
N TYR A 17 5.94 21.48 3.48
CA TYR A 17 5.25 22.00 2.31
C TYR A 17 4.59 23.35 2.61
N LYS A 18 4.91 24.36 1.80
CA LYS A 18 4.37 25.71 1.97
C LYS A 18 2.99 25.84 1.34
N THR A 19 2.70 25.04 0.31
CA THR A 19 1.47 25.15 -0.46
C THR A 19 0.76 23.81 -0.60
N ASP A 20 -0.55 23.89 -0.81
CA ASP A 20 -1.38 22.71 -1.09
C ASP A 20 -1.06 22.09 -2.46
N VAL A 21 -0.43 22.87 -3.36
CA VAL A 21 0.05 22.37 -4.65
C VAL A 21 1.18 21.37 -4.45
N GLN A 22 2.15 21.68 -3.57
CA GLN A 22 3.25 20.77 -3.25
C GLN A 22 2.73 19.48 -2.61
N LEU A 23 1.75 19.60 -1.71
CA LEU A 23 1.09 18.44 -1.10
C LEU A 23 0.30 17.61 -2.14
N ALA A 24 -0.37 18.27 -3.09
CA ALA A 24 -1.08 17.61 -4.18
C ALA A 24 -0.13 16.80 -5.07
N ASP A 25 0.98 17.40 -5.49
CA ASP A 25 1.99 16.74 -6.32
C ASP A 25 2.61 15.53 -5.61
N TYR A 26 2.83 15.66 -4.30
CA TYR A 26 3.29 14.57 -3.44
C TYR A 26 2.30 13.40 -3.39
N LEU A 27 1.02 13.67 -3.13
CA LEU A 27 -0.03 12.63 -3.09
C LEU A 27 -0.44 12.12 -4.49
N LYS A 28 0.06 12.76 -5.55
CA LYS A 28 -0.40 12.60 -6.95
C LYS A 28 -1.91 12.84 -7.07
N LEU A 29 -2.37 13.90 -6.42
CA LEU A 29 -3.73 14.41 -6.52
C LEU A 29 -3.74 15.68 -7.38
N THR A 30 -4.88 15.98 -7.99
CA THR A 30 -5.07 17.27 -8.62
C THR A 30 -5.33 18.34 -7.56
N ARG A 31 -5.02 19.60 -7.86
CA ARG A 31 -5.34 20.74 -6.97
C ARG A 31 -6.84 20.78 -6.63
N HIS A 32 -7.68 20.44 -7.61
CA HIS A 32 -9.13 20.35 -7.44
C HIS A 32 -9.52 19.26 -6.43
N ALA A 33 -8.86 18.11 -6.46
CA ALA A 33 -9.11 17.05 -5.48
C ALA A 33 -8.76 17.49 -4.06
N ILE A 34 -7.61 18.18 -3.87
CA ILE A 34 -7.24 18.74 -2.56
C ILE A 34 -8.26 19.79 -2.09
N TYR A 35 -8.70 20.68 -2.98
CA TYR A 35 -9.75 21.66 -2.66
C TYR A 35 -11.03 20.98 -2.18
N LYS A 36 -11.51 19.95 -2.90
CA LYS A 36 -12.70 19.19 -2.50
C LYS A 36 -12.55 18.46 -1.17
N ILE A 37 -11.36 17.94 -0.87
CA ILE A 37 -11.08 17.33 0.43
C ILE A 37 -11.14 18.40 1.54
N ARG A 38 -10.53 19.58 1.31
CA ARG A 38 -10.61 20.71 2.24
C ARG A 38 -12.03 21.24 2.43
N ALA A 39 -12.85 21.20 1.39
CA ALA A 39 -14.26 21.56 1.44
C ALA A 39 -15.15 20.47 2.07
N ASN A 40 -14.57 19.33 2.50
CA ASN A 40 -15.30 18.16 3.01
C ASN A 40 -16.30 17.56 2.01
N GLU A 41 -16.07 17.76 0.72
CA GLU A 41 -16.91 17.19 -0.35
C GLU A 41 -16.45 15.78 -0.74
N VAL A 42 -15.16 15.47 -0.57
CA VAL A 42 -14.55 14.20 -0.98
C VAL A 42 -13.58 13.73 0.10
N LYS A 43 -13.53 12.42 0.34
CA LYS A 43 -12.58 11.80 1.28
C LYS A 43 -11.29 11.37 0.58
N LEU A 44 -10.22 11.23 1.36
CA LEU A 44 -8.98 10.62 0.87
C LEU A 44 -9.22 9.15 0.44
N GLY A 45 -8.68 8.77 -0.72
CA GLY A 45 -8.74 7.40 -1.22
C GLY A 45 -7.66 6.51 -0.59
N ASN A 46 -7.88 5.20 -0.62
CA ASN A 46 -6.98 4.21 -0.01
C ASN A 46 -5.56 4.25 -0.60
N LEU A 47 -5.42 4.57 -1.89
CA LEU A 47 -4.10 4.72 -2.52
C LEU A 47 -3.32 5.90 -1.93
N GLN A 48 -4.00 7.02 -1.64
CA GLN A 48 -3.37 8.17 -1.01
C GLN A 48 -3.02 7.88 0.45
N ARG A 49 -3.90 7.20 1.19
CA ARG A 49 -3.61 6.72 2.56
C ARG A 49 -2.39 5.80 2.60
N LEU A 50 -2.31 4.85 1.67
CA LEU A 50 -1.14 3.97 1.51
C LEU A 50 0.14 4.76 1.22
N LYS A 51 0.12 5.77 0.34
CA LYS A 51 1.28 6.63 0.07
C LYS A 51 1.76 7.40 1.29
N ILE A 52 0.83 7.82 2.15
CA ILE A 52 1.18 8.46 3.41
C ILE A 52 1.92 7.45 4.29
N LEU A 53 1.36 6.25 4.51
CA LEU A 53 1.96 5.20 5.34
C LEU A 53 3.34 4.73 4.83
N ASP A 54 3.46 4.54 3.52
CA ASP A 54 4.71 4.17 2.84
C ASP A 54 5.86 5.15 3.14
N LYS A 55 5.55 6.45 3.10
CA LYS A 55 6.54 7.52 3.30
C LYS A 55 6.87 7.80 4.75
N LEU A 56 5.99 7.44 5.67
CA LEU A 56 6.35 7.37 7.09
C LEU A 56 7.33 6.21 7.37
N GLY A 57 7.65 5.37 6.37
CA GLY A 57 8.57 4.26 6.57
C GLY A 57 8.04 3.22 7.56
N TYR A 58 6.70 3.10 7.65
CA TYR A 58 6.03 2.21 8.59
C TYR A 58 6.46 0.74 8.40
N LEU A 59 6.91 0.38 7.19
CA LEU A 59 7.52 -0.91 6.89
C LEU A 59 8.89 -0.66 6.23
N SER A 60 9.94 -1.24 6.81
CA SER A 60 11.33 -0.90 6.50
C SER A 60 11.85 -1.53 5.19
N ALA A 61 12.84 -0.84 4.61
CA ALA A 61 13.79 -1.27 3.56
C ALA A 61 13.37 -1.28 2.07
N VAL A 62 12.09 -1.41 1.72
CA VAL A 62 11.58 -1.19 0.34
C VAL A 62 10.32 -0.35 0.48
N SER A 63 10.02 0.58 -0.45
CA SER A 63 8.72 1.24 -0.37
C SER A 63 7.65 0.15 -0.36
N PHE A 64 6.89 0.06 0.72
CA PHE A 64 5.79 -0.89 0.89
C PHE A 64 4.81 -0.88 -0.29
N ILE A 65 4.67 0.27 -0.96
CA ILE A 65 3.94 0.35 -2.23
C ILE A 65 4.54 -0.55 -3.31
N GLN A 66 5.87 -0.54 -3.46
CA GLN A 66 6.55 -1.45 -4.38
C GLN A 66 6.40 -2.91 -3.96
N SER A 67 6.41 -3.22 -2.66
CA SER A 67 6.17 -4.59 -2.21
C SER A 67 4.75 -5.09 -2.49
N LEU A 68 3.81 -4.19 -2.75
CA LEU A 68 2.46 -4.51 -3.19
C LEU A 68 2.27 -4.48 -4.71
N ALA A 69 3.32 -4.16 -5.47
CA ALA A 69 3.24 -4.20 -6.92
C ALA A 69 2.98 -5.64 -7.39
N PRO A 70 2.08 -5.86 -8.37
CA PRO A 70 1.74 -7.21 -8.81
C PRO A 70 2.95 -8.02 -9.28
N LYS A 71 3.86 -7.37 -10.01
CA LYS A 71 5.10 -7.97 -10.49
C LYS A 71 6.02 -8.39 -9.34
N TYR A 72 6.27 -7.50 -8.38
CA TYR A 72 7.10 -7.82 -7.21
C TYR A 72 6.54 -9.03 -6.44
N LEU A 73 5.24 -9.03 -6.14
CA LEU A 73 4.60 -10.16 -5.45
C LEU A 73 4.73 -11.45 -6.28
N ALA A 74 4.58 -11.36 -7.59
CA ALA A 74 4.71 -12.51 -8.49
C ALA A 74 6.15 -13.06 -8.50
N GLU A 75 7.16 -12.18 -8.56
CA GLU A 75 8.58 -12.55 -8.51
C GLU A 75 8.91 -13.27 -7.19
N VAL A 76 8.52 -12.70 -6.05
CA VAL A 76 8.75 -13.30 -4.73
C VAL A 76 8.07 -14.67 -4.62
N ILE A 77 6.85 -14.83 -5.15
CA ILE A 77 6.18 -16.13 -5.16
C ILE A 77 6.93 -17.11 -6.07
N ALA A 78 7.28 -16.70 -7.28
CA ALA A 78 7.96 -17.54 -8.26
C ALA A 78 9.30 -18.06 -7.74
N GLU A 79 10.06 -17.21 -7.05
CA GLU A 79 11.28 -17.60 -6.34
C GLU A 79 10.99 -18.62 -5.23
N LYS A 80 9.98 -18.35 -4.39
CA LYS A 80 9.60 -19.22 -3.26
C LYS A 80 9.15 -20.61 -3.71
N ILE A 81 8.47 -20.72 -4.85
CA ILE A 81 8.04 -22.01 -5.43
C ILE A 81 9.03 -22.58 -6.45
N GLN A 82 10.17 -21.91 -6.68
CA GLN A 82 11.21 -22.31 -7.63
C GLN A 82 10.72 -22.48 -9.08
N ASP A 83 9.78 -21.65 -9.52
CA ASP A 83 9.22 -21.68 -10.89
C ASP A 83 10.03 -20.78 -11.83
N HIS A 84 11.16 -21.32 -12.32
CA HIS A 84 12.07 -20.59 -13.21
C HIS A 84 11.42 -20.14 -14.53
N ALA A 85 10.45 -20.89 -15.04
CA ALA A 85 9.72 -20.49 -16.25
C ALA A 85 8.87 -19.24 -15.99
N ALA A 86 8.24 -19.16 -14.81
CA ALA A 86 7.52 -17.95 -14.41
C ALA A 86 8.45 -16.75 -14.20
N ILE A 87 9.62 -16.93 -13.58
CA ILE A 87 10.60 -15.85 -13.42
C ILE A 87 11.00 -15.25 -14.79
N ILE A 88 11.26 -16.10 -15.78
CA ILE A 88 11.57 -15.65 -17.14
C ILE A 88 10.38 -14.90 -17.75
N ALA A 89 9.15 -15.42 -17.62
CA ALA A 89 7.96 -14.78 -18.16
C ALA A 89 7.63 -13.42 -17.50
N LEU A 90 8.00 -13.24 -16.24
CA LEU A 90 7.83 -11.98 -15.50
C LEU A 90 8.83 -10.90 -15.94
N ALA A 91 10.00 -11.27 -16.45
CA ALA A 91 11.03 -10.33 -16.91
C ALA A 91 10.52 -9.44 -18.06
N ASP A 92 9.66 -9.98 -18.92
CA ASP A 92 9.08 -9.27 -20.07
C ASP A 92 7.91 -8.34 -19.68
N ILE A 93 7.43 -8.43 -18.44
CA ILE A 93 6.34 -7.58 -17.95
C ILE A 93 6.92 -6.25 -17.50
N LYS A 94 6.39 -5.16 -18.08
CA LYS A 94 6.74 -3.81 -17.64
C LYS A 94 6.39 -3.62 -16.17
N ASP A 95 7.28 -2.97 -15.44
CA ASP A 95 7.04 -2.57 -14.06
C ASP A 95 5.76 -1.74 -13.99
N GLY A 96 4.75 -2.27 -13.34
CA GLY A 96 3.48 -1.57 -13.29
C GLY A 96 2.27 -2.36 -12.85
N GLU A 97 1.21 -1.58 -12.85
CA GLU A 97 -0.11 -1.89 -12.40
C GLU A 97 -0.96 -2.29 -13.63
N SER A 98 -0.74 -3.49 -14.18
CA SER A 98 -1.48 -3.99 -15.35
C SER A 98 -2.40 -5.19 -15.03
N PRO A 99 -3.51 -5.37 -15.75
CA PRO A 99 -4.36 -6.56 -15.62
C PRO A 99 -3.62 -7.87 -15.91
N GLU A 100 -2.65 -7.86 -16.82
CA GLU A 100 -1.84 -9.02 -17.17
C GLU A 100 -0.92 -9.44 -16.01
N ALA A 101 -0.31 -8.46 -15.32
CA ALA A 101 0.51 -8.74 -14.15
C ALA A 101 -0.33 -9.32 -13.00
N ASP A 102 -1.55 -8.80 -12.78
CA ASP A 102 -2.48 -9.34 -11.77
C ASP A 102 -2.96 -10.76 -12.16
N ALA A 103 -3.17 -11.05 -13.45
CA ALA A 103 -3.52 -12.39 -13.92
C ALA A 103 -2.41 -13.41 -13.68
N GLN A 104 -1.15 -13.04 -13.92
CA GLN A 104 0.01 -13.88 -13.63
C GLN A 104 0.23 -14.09 -12.14
N LEU A 105 0.12 -13.00 -11.36
CA LEU A 105 0.15 -13.08 -9.90
C LEU A 105 -0.89 -14.07 -9.38
N LEU A 106 -2.13 -14.01 -9.89
CA LEU A 106 -3.19 -14.94 -9.51
C LEU A 106 -2.82 -16.40 -9.79
N ALA A 107 -2.21 -16.69 -10.94
CA ALA A 107 -1.78 -18.03 -11.30
C ALA A 107 -0.70 -18.56 -10.35
N LEU A 108 0.26 -17.72 -9.97
CA LEU A 108 1.33 -18.06 -9.04
C LEU A 108 0.83 -18.23 -7.60
N VAL A 109 -0.07 -17.36 -7.14
CA VAL A 109 -0.73 -17.52 -5.82
C VAL A 109 -1.43 -18.87 -5.75
N LYS A 110 -2.18 -19.27 -6.79
CA LYS A 110 -2.85 -20.57 -6.83
C LYS A 110 -1.87 -21.74 -6.69
N LYS A 111 -0.70 -21.66 -7.34
CA LYS A 111 0.37 -22.66 -7.20
C LYS A 111 0.96 -22.68 -5.79
N LEU A 112 1.21 -21.52 -5.21
CA LEU A 112 1.78 -21.38 -3.86
C LEU A 112 0.88 -22.05 -2.80
N ILE A 113 -0.41 -21.72 -2.81
CA ILE A 113 -1.36 -22.19 -1.79
C ILE A 113 -1.87 -23.60 -2.05
N LYS A 114 -1.62 -24.16 -3.24
CA LYS A 114 -2.12 -25.48 -3.69
C LYS A 114 -3.64 -25.65 -3.48
N SER A 115 -4.41 -24.58 -3.69
CA SER A 115 -5.86 -24.60 -3.45
C SER A 115 -6.58 -25.40 -4.52
N ASP A 116 -7.50 -26.25 -4.08
CA ASP A 116 -8.28 -27.15 -4.94
C ASP A 116 -9.46 -26.43 -5.59
N THR A 117 -9.91 -25.28 -5.05
CA THR A 117 -11.10 -24.58 -5.53
C THR A 117 -10.90 -23.08 -5.72
N ASP A 118 -11.57 -22.52 -6.72
CA ASP A 118 -11.58 -21.06 -6.92
C ASP A 118 -12.29 -20.32 -5.76
N GLU A 119 -13.15 -21.00 -5.00
CA GLU A 119 -13.84 -20.44 -3.82
C GLU A 119 -12.85 -20.22 -2.67
N GLU A 120 -12.03 -21.23 -2.37
CA GLU A 120 -11.00 -21.17 -1.32
C GLU A 120 -9.93 -20.13 -1.66
N LEU A 121 -9.42 -20.14 -2.89
CA LEU A 121 -8.48 -19.11 -3.37
C LEU A 121 -9.07 -17.70 -3.23
N ALA A 122 -10.35 -17.50 -3.60
CA ALA A 122 -11.00 -16.19 -3.50
C ALA A 122 -11.06 -15.71 -2.05
N ASN A 123 -11.47 -16.60 -1.14
CA ASN A 123 -11.58 -16.28 0.28
C ASN A 123 -10.23 -15.93 0.90
N LEU A 124 -9.17 -16.68 0.57
CA LEU A 124 -7.82 -16.44 1.10
C LEU A 124 -7.25 -15.07 0.71
N ILE A 125 -7.52 -14.60 -0.51
CA ILE A 125 -7.07 -13.28 -0.98
C ILE A 125 -8.13 -12.19 -0.86
N GLY A 126 -9.25 -12.45 -0.16
CA GLY A 126 -10.28 -11.44 0.10
C GLY A 126 -11.01 -10.93 -1.15
N LEU A 127 -11.29 -11.82 -2.11
CA LEU A 127 -12.03 -11.51 -3.32
C LEU A 127 -13.34 -12.30 -3.42
N LYS A 128 -14.27 -11.79 -4.24
CA LYS A 128 -15.41 -12.57 -4.71
C LYS A 128 -14.95 -13.50 -5.82
N ARG A 129 -15.52 -14.71 -5.88
CA ARG A 129 -15.23 -15.69 -6.95
C ARG A 129 -15.44 -15.14 -8.37
N THR A 130 -16.45 -14.29 -8.58
CA THR A 130 -16.71 -13.65 -9.87
C THR A 130 -15.57 -12.72 -10.30
N SER A 131 -14.93 -12.03 -9.34
CA SER A 131 -13.77 -11.16 -9.58
C SER A 131 -12.55 -11.96 -10.01
N LEU A 132 -12.33 -13.18 -9.48
CA LEU A 132 -11.23 -14.05 -9.91
C LEU A 132 -11.28 -14.36 -11.41
N SER A 133 -12.47 -14.69 -11.91
CA SER A 133 -12.67 -14.99 -13.34
C SER A 133 -12.30 -13.80 -14.23
N MET A 134 -12.61 -12.59 -13.78
CA MET A 134 -12.28 -11.36 -14.51
C MET A 134 -10.79 -11.04 -14.48
N VAL A 135 -10.14 -11.21 -13.32
CA VAL A 135 -8.67 -11.03 -13.19
C VAL A 135 -7.94 -12.05 -14.05
N ARG A 136 -8.35 -13.33 -14.02
CA ARG A 136 -7.76 -14.40 -14.84
C ARG A 136 -7.80 -14.11 -16.35
N LYS A 137 -8.84 -13.40 -16.80
CA LYS A 137 -9.02 -12.99 -18.20
C LYS A 137 -8.35 -11.64 -18.52
N ALA A 138 -7.55 -11.09 -17.59
CA ALA A 138 -6.95 -9.76 -17.68
C ALA A 138 -7.98 -8.63 -17.93
N LYS A 139 -9.22 -8.81 -17.46
CA LYS A 139 -10.31 -7.83 -17.59
C LYS A 139 -10.53 -7.01 -16.33
N ALA A 140 -9.89 -7.37 -15.23
CA ALA A 140 -9.94 -6.67 -13.96
C ALA A 140 -8.57 -6.72 -13.29
N ARG A 141 -8.37 -5.82 -12.33
CA ARG A 141 -7.14 -5.67 -11.57
C ARG A 141 -7.39 -5.99 -10.11
N PHE A 142 -6.35 -6.41 -9.41
CA PHE A 142 -6.41 -6.49 -7.97
C PHE A 142 -6.52 -5.10 -7.37
N GLY A 143 -7.43 -4.98 -6.39
CA GLY A 143 -7.39 -3.86 -5.47
C GLY A 143 -6.21 -3.99 -4.50
N LEU A 144 -6.10 -3.00 -3.63
CA LEU A 144 -5.06 -2.98 -2.60
C LEU A 144 -5.21 -4.13 -1.59
N TYR A 145 -6.44 -4.40 -1.17
CA TYR A 145 -6.74 -5.40 -0.14
C TYR A 145 -6.29 -6.83 -0.50
N PRO A 146 -6.59 -7.35 -1.72
CA PRO A 146 -6.08 -8.65 -2.13
C PRO A 146 -4.56 -8.75 -2.13
N ARG A 147 -3.85 -7.67 -2.50
CA ARG A 147 -2.38 -7.62 -2.49
C ARG A 147 -1.83 -7.66 -1.06
N LEU A 148 -2.48 -6.99 -0.11
CA LEU A 148 -2.13 -7.08 1.32
C LEU A 148 -2.29 -8.50 1.86
N LYS A 149 -3.39 -9.18 1.53
CA LYS A 149 -3.61 -10.57 1.93
C LYS A 149 -2.56 -11.50 1.32
N ILE A 150 -2.21 -11.32 0.04
CA ILE A 150 -1.11 -12.05 -0.61
C ILE A 150 0.23 -11.80 0.10
N LEU A 151 0.52 -10.56 0.48
CA LEU A 151 1.75 -10.23 1.22
C LEU A 151 1.77 -10.93 2.60
N LYS A 152 0.65 -10.96 3.32
CA LYS A 152 0.52 -11.70 4.60
C LYS A 152 0.71 -13.21 4.44
N LEU A 153 0.35 -13.78 3.29
CA LEU A 153 0.65 -15.19 2.97
C LEU A 153 2.16 -15.43 2.74
N LEU A 154 2.86 -14.44 2.20
CA LEU A 154 4.30 -14.51 1.94
C LEU A 154 5.12 -14.35 3.23
N ASP A 155 4.72 -13.40 4.08
CA ASP A 155 5.29 -13.12 5.39
C ASP A 155 4.19 -13.06 6.46
N PRO A 156 3.92 -14.16 7.17
CA PRO A 156 2.90 -14.19 8.22
C PRO A 156 3.22 -13.30 9.43
N ASN A 157 4.47 -12.88 9.61
CA ASN A 157 4.90 -12.06 10.74
C ASN A 157 4.71 -10.56 10.49
N ILE A 158 4.36 -10.17 9.26
CA ILE A 158 4.11 -8.77 8.95
C ILE A 158 2.85 -8.28 9.68
N ASN A 159 3.03 -7.30 10.57
CA ASN A 159 1.91 -6.68 11.26
C ASN A 159 1.20 -5.70 10.32
N LEU A 160 0.05 -6.12 9.78
CA LEU A 160 -0.80 -5.31 8.92
C LEU A 160 -2.04 -4.77 9.63
N ASP A 161 -2.26 -5.08 10.91
CA ASP A 161 -3.55 -4.82 11.55
C ASP A 161 -3.77 -3.31 11.72
N ASP A 162 -2.74 -2.58 12.15
CA ASP A 162 -2.79 -1.12 12.25
C ASP A 162 -2.77 -0.45 10.87
N PHE A 163 -2.18 -1.13 9.88
CA PHE A 163 -2.18 -0.69 8.49
C PHE A 163 -3.58 -0.80 7.85
N GLU A 164 -4.27 -1.92 8.04
CA GLU A 164 -5.65 -2.13 7.57
C GLU A 164 -6.61 -1.11 8.20
N LYS A 165 -6.49 -0.86 9.52
CA LYS A 165 -7.27 0.17 10.22
C LYS A 165 -7.01 1.57 9.65
N ALA A 166 -5.75 1.92 9.37
CA ALA A 166 -5.38 3.22 8.83
C ALA A 166 -5.85 3.42 7.38
N LEU A 167 -5.99 2.35 6.59
CA LEU A 167 -6.60 2.44 5.26
C LEU A 167 -8.11 2.69 5.32
N GLU A 168 -8.79 2.14 6.33
CA GLU A 168 -10.23 2.24 6.50
C GLU A 168 -10.68 3.51 7.21
N SER A 169 -9.81 4.11 8.02
CA SER A 169 -10.12 5.28 8.84
C SER A 169 -9.07 6.38 8.75
N SER A 170 -9.53 7.56 8.33
CA SER A 170 -8.70 8.77 8.36
C SER A 170 -8.34 9.21 9.79
N ASP A 171 -9.15 8.87 10.79
CA ASP A 171 -8.83 9.11 12.20
C ASP A 171 -7.65 8.25 12.65
N GLU A 172 -7.68 6.95 12.32
CA GLU A 172 -6.59 6.03 12.66
C GLU A 172 -5.31 6.41 11.92
N LEU A 173 -5.41 6.77 10.65
CA LEU A 173 -4.26 7.28 9.89
C LEU A 173 -3.69 8.57 10.51
N LEU A 174 -4.55 9.50 10.93
CA LEU A 174 -4.12 10.73 11.58
C LEU A 174 -3.41 10.46 12.92
N LYS A 175 -3.90 9.51 13.72
CA LYS A 175 -3.24 9.09 14.97
C LYS A 175 -1.84 8.55 14.68
N LEU A 176 -1.70 7.61 13.74
CA LEU A 176 -0.40 7.05 13.36
C LEU A 176 0.57 8.12 12.86
N VAL A 177 0.09 9.05 12.04
CA VAL A 177 0.90 10.18 11.54
C VAL A 177 1.39 11.06 12.71
N LYS A 178 0.49 11.42 13.63
CA LYS A 178 0.83 12.23 14.81
C LYS A 178 1.82 11.50 15.74
N GLU A 179 1.63 10.21 15.99
CA GLU A 179 2.53 9.38 16.80
C GLU A 179 3.91 9.25 16.15
N PHE A 180 3.96 8.99 14.84
CA PHE A 180 5.21 8.93 14.10
C PHE A 180 6.00 10.24 14.21
N PHE A 181 5.34 11.39 14.04
CA PHE A 181 5.99 12.70 14.17
C PHE A 181 6.45 13.00 15.59
N LYS A 182 5.68 12.59 16.61
CA LYS A 182 6.09 12.72 18.01
C LYS A 182 7.37 11.91 18.30
N ASN A 183 7.44 10.68 17.80
CA ASN A 183 8.61 9.82 17.99
C ASN A 183 9.83 10.33 17.22
N ALA A 184 9.64 10.85 16.00
CA ALA A 184 10.70 11.45 15.20
C ALA A 184 11.29 12.73 15.84
N ALA A 185 10.45 13.59 16.44
CA ALA A 185 10.89 14.78 17.16
C ALA A 185 11.72 14.42 18.41
N ASN A 186 11.25 13.46 19.21
CA ASN A 186 11.99 12.98 20.39
C ASN A 186 13.37 12.36 20.02
N THR A 187 13.47 11.72 18.85
CA THR A 187 14.72 11.10 18.39
C THR A 187 15.76 12.15 17.94
N GLN A 188 15.35 13.37 17.61
CA GLN A 188 16.27 14.48 17.28
C GLN A 188 16.77 15.20 18.54
N ASP A 189 15.92 15.36 19.56
CA ASP A 189 16.32 15.98 20.84
C ASP A 189 17.36 15.13 21.60
N ASP A 190 17.24 13.80 21.57
CA ASP A 190 18.22 12.91 22.23
C ASP A 190 19.61 12.91 21.55
N LYS A 191 19.68 13.20 20.24
CA LYS A 191 20.94 13.34 19.51
C LYS A 191 21.64 14.67 19.78
N GLU A 192 20.90 15.74 20.06
CA GLU A 192 21.51 17.03 20.41
C GLU A 192 22.05 17.07 21.85
N LEU A 193 21.49 16.28 22.79
CA LEU A 193 22.04 16.17 24.15
C LEU A 193 23.35 15.36 24.22
N THR A 194 23.54 14.37 23.34
CA THR A 194 24.76 13.54 23.33
C THR A 194 25.95 14.18 22.63
N LEU A 195 25.75 15.25 21.84
CA LEU A 195 26.83 16.02 21.21
C LEU A 195 27.28 17.24 22.02
N LYS A 196 26.63 17.53 23.16
CA LYS A 196 26.95 18.63 24.07
C LYS A 196 27.47 18.17 25.44
N SER A 197 27.71 16.88 25.62
CA SER A 197 28.31 16.28 26.83
C SER A 197 29.75 15.88 26.54
#